data_AF-A0A8S0RAH2-F1
#
_entry.id   AF-A0A8S0RAH2-F1
#
_cell.length_a   1.000
_cell.length_b   1.000
_cell.length_c   1.000
_cell.angle_alpha   90.00
_cell.angle_beta   90.00
_cell.angle_gamma   90.00
#
_symmetry.space_group_name_H-M   'P 1'
#
loop_
_entity.id
_entity.type
_entity.pdbx_description
1 polymer ?
#
loop_
_entity_poly.entity_id
_entity_poly.type
_entity_poly.pdbx_seq_one_letter_code
_entity_poly.pdbx_strand_id
1 'polypeptide(L)'
;MTQDVEMNNQQHALSYPLSSTAPSVRAYARELRRIVRAIRWTIQLRRKLKASVLSAFLNYVLVPGSELHSRLYSYLPEARRLLFRDDRCDISANSLPELEIYCCLLILIFLIHQKRYSEAKACSSASIARLKNLNRRTVDVLASRLYFYYSLSYELTGDLAEIRGNLLALHRTATLHLTSWDRKHFSICY
;
A
#
# COMPACT_ATOMS: atom_id res chain seq x y z
N MET A 1 -25.45 64.59 -4.55
CA MET A 1 -24.51 64.20 -5.61
C MET A 1 -23.22 63.80 -4.90
N THR A 2 -23.09 62.56 -4.44
CA THR A 2 -22.47 61.42 -5.16
C THR A 2 -21.06 61.73 -5.64
N GLN A 3 -20.03 61.20 -4.97
CA GLN A 3 -19.23 60.09 -5.51
C GLN A 3 -18.14 59.66 -4.52
N ASP A 4 -18.20 58.38 -4.19
CA ASP A 4 -17.14 57.53 -3.64
C ASP A 4 -15.91 57.48 -4.56
N VAL A 5 -14.81 56.85 -4.08
CA VAL A 5 -13.61 56.30 -4.80
C VAL A 5 -12.33 56.76 -4.06
N GLU A 6 -11.38 55.95 -3.60
CA GLU A 6 -11.14 54.50 -3.60
C GLU A 6 -10.05 54.27 -2.54
N MET A 7 -10.30 53.38 -1.57
CA MET A 7 -9.25 52.82 -0.71
C MET A 7 -8.44 51.85 -1.57
N ASN A 8 -7.21 52.24 -1.92
CA ASN A 8 -6.31 51.45 -2.75
C ASN A 8 -5.90 50.16 -2.00
N ASN A 9 -6.73 49.13 -2.18
CA ASN A 9 -6.53 47.79 -1.69
C ASN A 9 -5.38 47.16 -2.49
N GLN A 10 -4.16 47.27 -1.97
CA GLN A 10 -3.00 46.53 -2.49
C GLN A 10 -3.23 45.03 -2.26
N GLN A 11 -3.98 44.41 -3.17
CA GLN A 11 -3.95 42.98 -3.39
C GLN A 11 -2.58 42.66 -3.99
N HIS A 12 -1.62 42.31 -3.13
CA HIS A 12 -0.46 41.52 -3.54
C HIS A 12 -0.98 40.15 -4.01
N ALA A 13 -1.33 40.06 -5.28
CA ALA A 13 -1.50 38.79 -5.96
C ALA A 13 -0.17 38.06 -5.92
N LEU A 14 -0.03 37.10 -5.00
CA LEU A 14 1.03 36.09 -5.05
C LEU A 14 0.77 35.24 -6.30
N SER A 15 1.35 35.68 -7.42
CA SER A 15 1.49 34.91 -8.64
C SER A 15 2.44 33.74 -8.35
N TYR A 16 1.89 32.61 -7.90
CA TYR A 16 2.63 31.35 -7.90
C TYR A 16 2.83 30.92 -9.37
N PRO A 17 4.07 30.72 -9.83
CA PRO A 17 4.30 30.28 -11.20
C PRO A 17 3.87 28.81 -11.35
N LEU A 18 2.67 28.58 -11.88
CA LEU A 18 2.28 27.32 -12.51
C LEU A 18 3.04 27.21 -13.85
N SER A 19 4.22 26.58 -13.89
CA SER A 19 4.68 26.05 -15.20
C SER A 19 5.79 24.98 -15.25
N SER A 20 6.39 24.47 -14.17
CA SER A 20 7.53 23.53 -14.33
C SER A 20 7.38 22.13 -13.71
N THR A 21 6.39 21.86 -12.86
CA THR A 21 6.22 20.56 -12.17
C THR A 21 5.18 19.61 -12.79
N ALA A 22 4.50 20.02 -13.86
CA ALA A 22 3.42 19.25 -14.49
C ALA A 22 3.79 17.84 -15.01
N PRO A 23 4.98 17.56 -15.59
CA PRO A 23 5.27 16.23 -16.12
C PRO A 23 5.49 15.17 -15.04
N SER A 24 6.09 15.52 -13.88
CA SER A 24 6.35 14.55 -12.80
C SER A 24 5.06 14.13 -12.10
N VAL A 25 4.16 15.08 -11.83
CA VAL A 25 2.85 14.81 -11.20
C VAL A 25 1.97 13.96 -12.11
N ARG A 26 1.97 14.22 -13.43
CA ARG A 26 1.21 13.42 -14.40
C ARG A 26 1.77 12.01 -14.56
N ALA A 27 3.09 11.84 -14.56
CA ALA A 27 3.73 10.53 -14.61
C ALA A 27 3.40 9.71 -13.35
N TYR A 28 3.49 10.34 -12.19
CA TYR A 28 3.11 9.76 -10.91
C TYR A 28 1.63 9.33 -10.86
N ALA A 29 0.71 10.16 -11.37
CA ALA A 29 -0.71 9.81 -11.46
C ALA A 29 -0.99 8.62 -12.41
N ARG A 30 -0.18 8.42 -13.46
CA ARG A 30 -0.28 7.23 -14.33
C ARG A 30 0.14 5.97 -13.57
N GLU A 31 1.21 6.07 -12.78
CA GLU A 31 1.71 4.96 -11.99
C GLU A 31 0.70 4.54 -10.90
N LEU A 32 0.12 5.50 -10.19
CA LEU A 32 -0.96 5.23 -9.25
C LEU A 32 -2.14 4.48 -9.89
N ARG A 33 -2.58 4.89 -11.09
CA ARG A 33 -3.65 4.19 -11.80
C ARG A 33 -3.27 2.76 -12.17
N ARG A 34 -2.01 2.49 -12.51
CA ARG A 34 -1.53 1.13 -12.77
C ARG A 34 -1.57 0.28 -11.50
N ILE A 35 -1.10 0.81 -10.38
CA ILE A 35 -1.11 0.14 -9.08
C ILE A 35 -2.56 -0.17 -8.66
N VAL A 36 -3.47 0.81 -8.73
CA VAL A 36 -4.89 0.60 -8.40
C VAL A 36 -5.53 -0.49 -9.28
N ARG A 37 -5.21 -0.50 -10.58
CA ARG A 37 -5.67 -1.56 -11.49
C ARG A 37 -5.14 -2.92 -11.04
N ALA A 38 -3.83 -3.04 -10.76
CA ALA A 38 -3.22 -4.28 -10.29
C ALA A 38 -3.88 -4.80 -9.01
N ILE A 39 -4.12 -3.94 -8.01
CA ILE A 39 -4.83 -4.29 -6.78
C ILE A 39 -6.26 -4.80 -7.08
N ARG A 40 -6.97 -4.18 -8.02
CA ARG A 40 -8.31 -4.66 -8.39
C ARG A 40 -8.25 -6.06 -9.00
N TRP A 41 -7.27 -6.32 -9.85
CA TRP A 41 -7.04 -7.64 -10.43
C TRP A 41 -6.68 -8.69 -9.37
N THR A 42 -5.86 -8.35 -8.36
CA THR A 42 -5.54 -9.30 -7.28
C THR A 42 -6.76 -9.68 -6.45
N ILE A 43 -7.67 -8.74 -6.20
CA ILE A 43 -8.91 -9.03 -5.48
C ILE A 43 -9.79 -9.99 -6.28
N GLN A 44 -9.84 -9.87 -7.61
CA GLN A 44 -10.55 -10.82 -8.47
C GLN A 44 -9.87 -12.21 -8.47
N LEU A 45 -8.53 -12.24 -8.39
CA LEU A 45 -7.75 -13.47 -8.41
C LEU A 45 -7.56 -14.11 -7.02
N ARG A 46 -8.01 -13.47 -5.92
CA ARG A 46 -7.78 -13.92 -4.54
C ARG A 46 -8.17 -15.37 -4.26
N ARG A 47 -9.19 -15.88 -4.96
CA ARG A 47 -9.69 -17.27 -4.82
C ARG A 47 -8.84 -18.29 -5.58
N LYS A 48 -8.01 -17.85 -6.53
CA LYS A 48 -7.13 -18.70 -7.35
C LYS A 48 -5.67 -18.62 -6.93
N LEU A 49 -5.37 -17.88 -5.86
CA LEU A 49 -4.02 -17.65 -5.37
C LEU A 49 -3.47 -18.93 -4.72
N LYS A 50 -2.51 -19.57 -5.41
CA LYS A 50 -1.83 -20.78 -4.94
C LYS A 50 -0.52 -20.42 -4.24
N ALA A 51 -0.12 -21.24 -3.28
CA ALA A 51 1.13 -21.06 -2.53
C ALA A 51 2.37 -21.09 -3.46
N SER A 52 2.35 -21.88 -4.54
CA SER A 52 3.46 -21.97 -5.51
C SER A 52 3.70 -20.68 -6.29
N VAL A 53 2.64 -19.95 -6.65
CA VAL A 53 2.75 -18.67 -7.37
C VAL A 53 3.31 -17.60 -6.43
N LEU A 54 2.91 -17.63 -5.16
CA LEU A 54 3.41 -16.71 -4.15
C LEU A 54 4.90 -16.92 -3.86
N SER A 55 5.38 -18.16 -3.73
CA SER A 55 6.81 -18.41 -3.51
C SER A 55 7.67 -17.99 -4.70
N ALA A 56 7.22 -18.28 -5.93
CA ALA A 56 7.91 -17.82 -7.14
C ALA A 56 7.97 -16.28 -7.17
N PHE A 57 6.87 -15.62 -6.83
CA PHE A 57 6.81 -14.16 -6.78
C PHE A 57 7.71 -13.58 -5.66
N LEU A 58 7.77 -14.21 -4.49
CA LEU A 58 8.64 -13.76 -3.40
C LEU A 58 10.12 -13.88 -3.76
N ASN A 59 10.53 -14.97 -4.42
CA ASN A 59 11.91 -15.13 -4.88
C ASN A 59 12.29 -14.15 -5.99
N TYR A 60 11.31 -13.75 -6.81
CA TYR A 60 11.52 -12.76 -7.86
C TYR A 60 11.66 -11.34 -7.28
N VAL A 61 10.80 -10.98 -6.33
CA VAL A 61 10.70 -9.60 -5.82
C VAL A 61 11.71 -9.29 -4.73
N LEU A 62 11.92 -10.22 -3.80
CA LEU A 62 12.74 -9.99 -2.62
C LEU A 62 14.13 -10.56 -2.82
N VAL A 63 15.13 -9.82 -2.35
CA VAL A 63 16.50 -10.32 -2.26
C VAL A 63 16.50 -11.55 -1.34
N PRO A 64 16.99 -12.72 -1.82
CA PRO A 64 17.04 -13.93 -1.01
C PRO A 64 17.97 -13.69 0.19
N GLY A 65 17.46 -13.86 1.40
CA GLY A 65 18.17 -13.57 2.66
C GLY A 65 17.72 -12.28 3.37
N SER A 66 16.83 -11.49 2.78
CA SER A 66 16.18 -10.38 3.50
C SER A 66 15.34 -10.90 4.68
N GLU A 67 15.35 -10.17 5.79
CA GLU A 67 14.54 -10.49 6.97
C GLU A 67 13.04 -10.62 6.63
N LEU A 68 12.56 -9.80 5.68
CA LEU A 68 11.18 -9.88 5.19
C LEU A 68 10.94 -11.16 4.41
N HIS A 69 11.88 -11.60 3.56
CA HIS A 69 11.77 -12.84 2.81
C HIS A 69 11.60 -14.03 3.75
N SER A 70 12.50 -14.18 4.73
CA SER A 70 12.42 -15.26 5.74
C SER A 70 11.12 -15.26 6.54
N ARG A 71 10.64 -14.07 6.95
CA ARG A 71 9.37 -13.91 7.66
C ARG A 71 8.18 -14.29 6.80
N LEU A 72 8.14 -13.83 5.55
CA LEU A 72 7.05 -14.12 4.62
C LEU A 72 7.02 -15.61 4.22
N TYR A 73 8.20 -16.23 4.12
CA TYR A 73 8.34 -17.67 3.87
C TYR A 73 7.88 -18.55 5.04
N SER A 74 7.93 -18.07 6.29
CA SER A 74 7.43 -18.85 7.43
C SER A 74 5.92 -19.05 7.39
N TYR A 75 5.19 -18.08 6.84
CA TYR A 75 3.73 -18.14 6.65
C TYR A 75 3.31 -19.08 5.50
N LEU A 76 4.24 -19.52 4.65
CA LEU A 76 4.02 -20.36 3.47
C LEU A 76 4.62 -21.79 3.64
N PRO A 77 4.11 -22.63 4.58
CA PRO A 77 4.63 -23.98 4.77
C PRO A 77 4.45 -24.88 3.54
N GLU A 78 3.38 -24.66 2.76
CA GLU A 78 3.05 -25.49 1.59
C GLU A 78 4.00 -25.27 0.39
N ALA A 79 4.60 -24.08 0.28
CA ALA A 79 5.48 -23.75 -0.84
C ALA A 79 6.94 -24.24 -0.64
N ARG A 80 7.33 -24.53 0.61
CA ARG A 80 8.67 -25.04 0.95
C ARG A 80 8.99 -26.38 0.25
N ARG A 81 7.96 -27.15 -0.13
CA ARG A 81 8.11 -28.47 -0.78
C ARG A 81 8.35 -28.40 -2.30
N LEU A 82 8.10 -27.27 -2.95
CA LEU A 82 8.13 -27.15 -4.42
C LEU A 82 9.37 -26.42 -4.96
N LEU A 83 10.43 -26.31 -4.16
CA LEU A 83 11.65 -25.54 -4.45
C LEU A 83 12.55 -26.10 -5.58
N PHE A 84 12.07 -27.04 -6.40
CA PHE A 84 12.86 -27.63 -7.49
C PHE A 84 12.38 -27.19 -8.87
N ARG A 85 12.35 -25.88 -9.12
CA ARG A 85 12.42 -25.37 -10.51
C ARG A 85 13.02 -23.98 -10.52
N ASP A 86 14.34 -23.95 -10.66
CA ASP A 86 15.14 -22.74 -10.80
C ASP A 86 15.05 -22.25 -12.25
N ASP A 87 13.90 -21.70 -12.65
CA ASP A 87 13.78 -20.94 -13.90
C ASP A 87 13.96 -19.46 -13.54
N ARG A 88 15.22 -19.04 -13.35
CA ARG A 88 15.57 -17.63 -13.08
C ARG A 88 15.38 -16.81 -14.35
N CYS A 89 14.45 -15.87 -14.32
CA CYS A 89 14.52 -14.72 -15.20
C CYS A 89 15.28 -13.62 -14.47
N ASP A 90 16.53 -13.37 -14.87
CA ASP A 90 17.40 -12.29 -14.41
C ASP A 90 16.86 -10.91 -14.86
N ILE A 91 15.66 -10.56 -14.44
CA ILE A 91 15.14 -9.20 -14.51
C ILE A 91 15.50 -8.59 -13.17
N SER A 92 16.65 -7.89 -13.14
CA SER A 92 17.19 -7.08 -12.03
C SER A 92 16.29 -7.04 -10.78
N ALA A 93 16.72 -7.68 -9.69
CA ALA A 93 16.03 -7.67 -8.40
C ALA A 93 15.86 -6.22 -7.91
N ASN A 94 14.78 -5.59 -8.34
CA ASN A 94 14.46 -4.22 -8.00
C ASN A 94 13.70 -4.27 -6.69
N SER A 95 14.41 -4.19 -5.56
CA SER A 95 13.83 -4.08 -4.22
C SER A 95 13.19 -2.71 -4.04
N LEU A 96 12.13 -2.47 -4.81
CA LEU A 96 11.30 -1.30 -4.70
C LEU A 96 10.41 -1.48 -3.46
N PRO A 97 10.35 -0.48 -2.57
CA PRO A 97 9.51 -0.56 -1.38
C PRO A 97 8.03 -0.78 -1.72
N GLU A 98 7.57 -0.33 -2.89
CA GLU A 98 6.23 -0.60 -3.41
C GLU A 98 5.96 -2.10 -3.59
N LEU A 99 6.94 -2.83 -4.11
CA LEU A 99 6.83 -4.27 -4.39
C LEU A 99 6.83 -5.08 -3.09
N GLU A 100 7.65 -4.70 -2.11
CA GLU A 100 7.69 -5.35 -0.79
C GLU A 100 6.34 -5.26 -0.08
N ILE A 101 5.72 -4.08 -0.08
CA ILE A 101 4.41 -3.87 0.55
C ILE A 101 3.32 -4.64 -0.18
N TYR A 102 3.41 -4.71 -1.51
CA TYR A 102 2.48 -5.50 -2.31
C TYR A 102 2.61 -7.01 -2.03
N CYS A 103 3.83 -7.53 -1.82
CA CYS A 103 4.04 -8.91 -1.35
C CYS A 103 3.35 -9.16 0.01
N CYS A 104 3.53 -8.24 0.97
CA CYS A 104 2.85 -8.33 2.27
C CYS A 104 1.32 -8.33 2.12
N LEU A 105 0.77 -7.50 1.23
CA LEU A 105 -0.67 -7.46 0.95
C LEU A 105 -1.17 -8.80 0.39
N LEU A 106 -0.46 -9.39 -0.57
CA LEU A 106 -0.82 -10.68 -1.16
C LEU A 106 -0.83 -11.81 -0.13
N ILE A 107 0.18 -11.86 0.75
CA ILE A 107 0.27 -12.88 1.80
C ILE A 107 -0.83 -12.70 2.84
N LEU A 108 -1.13 -11.45 3.21
CA LEU A 108 -2.23 -11.17 4.13
C LEU A 108 -3.57 -11.65 3.57
N ILE A 109 -3.85 -11.40 2.28
CA ILE A 109 -5.04 -11.92 1.60
C ILE A 109 -5.07 -13.45 1.60
N PHE A 110 -3.92 -14.09 1.34
CA PHE A 110 -3.79 -15.55 1.36
C PHE A 110 -4.04 -16.15 2.74
N LEU A 111 -3.48 -15.56 3.81
CA LEU A 111 -3.66 -16.02 5.18
C LEU A 111 -5.12 -15.90 5.65
N ILE A 112 -5.79 -14.81 5.29
CA ILE A 112 -7.22 -14.63 5.56
C ILE A 112 -8.04 -15.69 4.81
N HIS A 113 -7.66 -16.04 3.58
CA HIS A 113 -8.34 -17.10 2.83
C HIS A 113 -8.18 -18.48 3.48
N GLN A 114 -6.99 -18.77 4.03
CA GLN A 114 -6.70 -19.99 4.78
C GLN A 114 -7.25 -19.98 6.23
N LYS A 115 -7.95 -18.92 6.64
CA LYS A 115 -8.48 -18.71 8.00
C LYS A 115 -7.42 -18.76 9.12
N ARG A 116 -6.16 -18.46 8.81
CA ARG A 116 -5.05 -18.41 9.80
C ARG A 116 -4.92 -16.99 10.37
N TYR A 117 -5.86 -16.59 11.23
CA TYR A 117 -5.99 -15.21 11.69
C TYR A 117 -4.86 -14.73 12.63
N SER A 118 -4.30 -15.62 13.46
CA SER A 118 -3.18 -15.30 14.36
C SER A 118 -1.93 -14.84 13.58
N GLU A 119 -1.61 -15.56 12.50
CA GLU A 119 -0.50 -15.23 11.62
C GLU A 119 -0.78 -14.00 10.77
N ALA A 120 -2.03 -13.84 10.31
CA ALA A 120 -2.46 -12.64 9.59
C ALA A 120 -2.24 -11.37 10.43
N LYS A 121 -2.53 -11.42 11.74
CA LYS A 121 -2.27 -10.32 12.67
C LYS A 121 -0.78 -10.00 12.79
N ALA A 122 0.06 -11.01 12.99
CA ALA A 122 1.52 -10.83 13.08
C ALA A 122 2.11 -10.26 11.78
N CYS A 123 1.67 -10.78 10.63
CA CYS A 123 2.11 -10.31 9.32
C CYS A 123 1.68 -8.85 9.07
N SER A 124 0.44 -8.51 9.39
CA SER A 124 -0.12 -7.17 9.17
C SER A 124 0.48 -6.11 10.12
N SER A 125 0.69 -6.44 11.39
CA SER A 125 1.36 -5.53 12.35
C SER A 125 2.80 -5.23 11.94
N ALA A 126 3.56 -6.26 11.53
CA ALA A 126 4.92 -6.09 11.00
C ALA A 126 4.94 -5.24 9.72
N SER A 127 3.95 -5.43 8.84
CA SER A 127 3.83 -4.66 7.60
C SER A 127 3.53 -3.19 7.86
N ILE A 128 2.69 -2.87 8.85
CA ILE A 128 2.41 -1.49 9.25
C ILE A 128 3.63 -0.82 9.88
N ALA A 129 4.43 -1.55 10.66
CA ALA A 129 5.68 -1.02 11.19
C ALA A 129 6.66 -0.63 10.08
N ARG A 130 6.78 -1.46 9.03
CA ARG A 130 7.60 -1.14 7.84
C ARG A 130 7.04 0.04 7.06
N LEU A 131 5.72 0.11 6.93
CA LEU A 131 5.04 1.16 6.19
C LEU A 131 5.30 2.56 6.78
N LYS A 132 5.38 2.68 8.11
CA LYS A 132 5.72 3.95 8.78
C LYS A 132 7.10 4.50 8.40
N ASN A 133 8.01 3.65 7.95
CA ASN A 133 9.36 4.06 7.55
C ASN A 133 9.44 4.46 6.06
N LEU A 134 8.35 4.32 5.30
CA LEU A 134 8.33 4.52 3.85
C LEU A 134 7.47 5.75 3.50
N ASN A 135 8.11 6.90 3.31
CA ASN A 135 7.42 8.17 3.03
C ASN A 135 7.07 8.37 1.54
N ARG A 136 6.79 7.30 0.79
CA ARG A 136 6.47 7.38 -0.64
C ARG A 136 4.97 7.47 -0.87
N ARG A 137 4.52 8.44 -1.66
CA ARG A 137 3.10 8.61 -1.94
C ARG A 137 2.48 7.44 -2.73
N THR A 138 3.25 6.73 -3.56
CA THR A 138 2.80 5.50 -4.27
C THR A 138 2.40 4.39 -3.29
N VAL A 139 3.10 4.34 -2.16
CA VAL A 139 2.88 3.39 -1.09
C VAL A 139 1.58 3.68 -0.35
N ASP A 140 1.11 4.92 -0.27
CA ASP A 140 -0.15 5.28 0.41
C ASP A 140 -1.38 4.58 -0.20
N VAL A 141 -1.37 4.35 -1.52
CA VAL A 141 -2.44 3.60 -2.19
C VAL A 141 -2.44 2.14 -1.76
N LEU A 142 -1.26 1.53 -1.61
CA LEU A 142 -1.12 0.17 -1.07
C LEU A 142 -1.44 0.12 0.43
N ALA A 143 -1.01 1.15 1.17
CA ALA A 143 -1.26 1.35 2.59
C ALA A 143 -2.75 1.31 2.90
N SER A 144 -3.57 2.06 2.14
CA SER A 144 -5.02 2.08 2.33
C SER A 144 -5.64 0.68 2.32
N ARG A 145 -5.18 -0.16 1.40
CA ARG A 145 -5.65 -1.55 1.25
C ARG A 145 -5.09 -2.45 2.33
N LEU A 146 -3.83 -2.26 2.69
CA LEU A 146 -3.21 -2.99 3.80
C LEU A 146 -3.92 -2.69 5.12
N TYR A 147 -4.28 -1.43 5.39
CA TYR A 147 -5.02 -1.03 6.60
C TYR A 147 -6.42 -1.63 6.65
N PHE A 148 -7.10 -1.74 5.51
CA PHE A 148 -8.37 -2.45 5.42
C PHE A 148 -8.22 -3.91 5.87
N TYR A 149 -7.28 -4.67 5.30
CA TYR A 149 -7.07 -6.06 5.68
C TYR A 149 -6.49 -6.23 7.09
N TYR A 150 -5.71 -5.27 7.58
CA TYR A 150 -5.28 -5.22 8.98
C TYR A 150 -6.49 -5.10 9.91
N SER A 151 -7.37 -4.13 9.68
CA SER A 151 -8.58 -3.97 10.50
C SER A 151 -9.46 -5.21 10.47
N LEU A 152 -9.63 -5.82 9.28
CA LEU A 152 -10.39 -7.06 9.12
C LEU A 152 -9.77 -8.22 9.89
N SER A 153 -8.44 -8.37 9.92
CA SER A 153 -7.79 -9.45 10.65
C SER A 153 -7.98 -9.35 12.18
N TYR A 154 -8.03 -8.13 12.71
CA TYR A 154 -8.30 -7.87 14.12
C TYR A 154 -9.78 -8.00 14.45
N GLU A 155 -10.67 -7.57 13.55
CA GLU A 155 -12.12 -7.75 13.67
C GLU A 155 -12.50 -9.24 13.75
N LEU A 156 -11.93 -10.06 12.85
CA LEU A 156 -12.18 -11.51 12.83
C LEU A 156 -11.71 -12.24 14.09
N THR A 157 -10.82 -11.63 14.88
CA THR A 157 -10.35 -12.20 16.15
C THR A 157 -10.95 -11.51 17.38
N GLY A 158 -11.71 -10.42 17.21
CA GLY A 158 -12.34 -9.67 18.30
C GLY A 158 -11.49 -8.60 18.97
N ASP A 159 -10.22 -8.40 18.58
CA ASP A 159 -9.27 -7.49 19.26
C ASP A 159 -9.22 -6.10 18.60
N LEU A 160 -10.33 -5.63 18.06
CA LEU A 160 -10.39 -4.36 17.32
C LEU A 160 -10.02 -3.16 18.20
N ALA A 161 -10.25 -3.23 19.50
CA ALA A 161 -10.00 -2.14 20.44
C ALA A 161 -8.52 -1.71 20.47
N GLU A 162 -7.58 -2.66 20.38
CA GLU A 162 -6.14 -2.40 20.46
C GLU A 162 -5.63 -1.54 19.30
N ILE A 163 -6.23 -1.67 18.12
CA ILE A 163 -5.72 -1.07 16.90
C ILE A 163 -6.33 0.30 16.59
N ARG A 164 -7.38 0.71 17.31
CA ARG A 164 -8.08 1.99 17.08
C ARG A 164 -7.15 3.19 17.21
N GLY A 165 -6.29 3.21 18.23
CA GLY A 165 -5.32 4.29 18.44
C GLY A 165 -4.34 4.41 17.27
N ASN A 166 -3.84 3.28 16.78
CA ASN A 166 -2.95 3.23 15.62
C ASN A 166 -3.65 3.71 14.34
N LEU A 167 -4.88 3.25 14.08
CA LEU A 167 -5.65 3.66 12.91
C LEU A 167 -5.95 5.17 12.92
N LEU A 168 -6.31 5.74 14.07
CA LEU A 168 -6.55 7.18 14.20
C LEU A 168 -5.29 8.01 13.96
N ALA A 169 -4.15 7.58 14.51
CA ALA A 169 -2.86 8.24 14.26
C ALA A 169 -2.49 8.20 12.78
N LEU A 170 -2.66 7.04 12.13
CA LEU A 170 -2.41 6.84 10.71
C LEU A 170 -3.36 7.64 9.82
N HIS A 171 -4.61 7.81 10.23
CA HIS A 171 -5.57 8.65 9.50
C HIS A 171 -5.17 10.13 9.53
N ARG A 172 -4.67 10.62 10.68
CA ARG A 172 -4.13 11.98 10.81
C ARG A 172 -2.90 12.18 9.93
N THR A 173 -2.00 11.19 9.84
CA THR A 173 -0.84 11.30 8.93
C THR A 173 -1.28 11.25 7.48
N ALA A 174 -2.19 10.32 7.12
CA ALA A 174 -2.68 10.21 5.75
C ALA A 174 -3.30 11.52 5.26
N THR A 175 -4.16 12.17 6.07
CA THR A 175 -4.80 13.45 5.71
C THR A 175 -3.82 14.59 5.42
N LEU A 176 -2.64 14.60 6.06
CA LEU A 176 -1.58 15.57 5.76
C LEU A 176 -0.88 15.29 4.41
N HIS A 177 -0.74 14.02 4.04
CA HIS A 177 -0.13 13.61 2.78
C HIS A 177 -1.10 13.69 1.57
N LEU A 178 -2.40 13.75 1.82
CA LEU A 178 -3.47 13.58 0.83
C LEU A 178 -3.95 14.90 0.19
N THR A 179 -3.24 15.40 -0.82
CA THR A 179 -3.78 16.51 -1.64
C THR A 179 -4.79 15.99 -2.70
N SER A 180 -6.07 16.31 -2.47
CA SER A 180 -7.28 16.30 -3.33
C SER A 180 -7.72 15.07 -4.15
N TRP A 181 -6.85 14.19 -4.66
CA TRP A 181 -7.25 13.12 -5.59
C TRP A 181 -7.86 11.86 -4.93
N ASP A 182 -7.51 11.56 -3.68
CA ASP A 182 -7.92 10.32 -3.01
C ASP A 182 -9.30 10.36 -2.34
N ARG A 183 -9.95 11.53 -2.23
CA ARG A 183 -11.28 11.64 -1.61
C ARG A 183 -12.34 10.78 -2.32
N LYS A 184 -12.24 10.59 -3.64
CA LYS A 184 -13.18 9.75 -4.41
C LYS A 184 -12.86 8.26 -4.34
N HIS A 185 -11.61 7.87 -4.09
CA HIS A 185 -11.19 6.47 -4.02
C HIS A 185 -11.30 5.88 -2.61
N PHE A 186 -11.22 6.73 -1.56
CA PHE A 186 -11.49 6.34 -0.18
C PHE A 186 -12.93 5.83 -0.02
N SER A 187 -13.89 6.42 -0.75
CA SER A 187 -15.30 6.00 -0.76
C SER A 187 -15.58 4.67 -1.50
N ILE A 188 -14.60 4.10 -2.21
CA ILE A 188 -14.75 2.80 -2.90
C ILE A 188 -14.11 1.67 -2.07
N CYS A 189 -13.44 2.00 -0.96
CA CYS A 189 -12.72 1.06 -0.11
C CYS A 189 -13.31 0.89 1.29
N TYR A 190 -14.36 1.64 1.62
CA TYR A 190 -15.22 1.45 2.79
C TYR A 190 -16.63 1.08 2.32
#